data_AF-A0A434L8F7-F1
#
_entry.id   AF-A0A434L8F7-F1
#
_cell.length_a   1.000
_cell.length_b   1.000
_cell.length_c   1.000
_cell.angle_alpha   90.00
_cell.angle_beta   90.00
_cell.angle_gamma   90.00
#
_symmetry.space_group_name_H-M   'P 1'
#
loop_
_entity.id
_entity.type
_entity.pdbx_description
1 polymer ?
#
loop_
_entity_poly.entity_id
_entity_poly.type
_entity_poly.pdbx_seq_one_letter_code
_entity_poly.pdbx_strand_id
1 'polypeptide(L)'
;AEMPRREAWLRATVEGKEPNRFRPLAVAPPAAWQDAGEVAYLPAEVAMPCLMPEDAKHFAAGWQCGGGTVCTVLATASGVRTKLAQCLLPKDSEKMFSGHPCLTGSIASDPAQPFNDRYSVSGQFAAFATDISRTAYTCRPPKIGVPAGIAYRGCND
;
A
#
# COMPACT_ATOMS: atom_id res chain seq x y z
N ALA A 1 3.11 8.75 7.22
CA ALA A 1 2.60 9.10 8.57
C ALA A 1 3.48 10.06 9.40
N GLU A 2 4.80 9.85 9.49
CA GLU A 2 5.63 10.49 10.54
C GLU A 2 5.89 11.99 10.36
N MET A 3 6.14 12.47 9.13
CA MET A 3 6.46 13.90 8.90
C MET A 3 5.33 14.84 9.35
N PRO A 4 4.06 14.66 8.91
CA PRO A 4 2.94 15.47 9.41
C PRO A 4 2.75 15.40 10.93
N ARG A 5 3.08 14.25 11.56
CA ARG A 5 3.00 14.09 13.02
C ARG A 5 4.03 14.97 13.73
N ARG A 6 5.25 15.00 13.23
CA ARG A 6 6.33 15.84 13.79
C ARG A 6 6.00 17.31 13.65
N GLU A 7 5.47 17.72 12.50
CA GLU A 7 5.02 19.11 12.27
C GLU A 7 3.93 19.51 13.26
N ALA A 8 2.91 18.66 13.45
CA ALA A 8 1.85 18.92 14.42
C ALA A 8 2.36 18.95 15.86
N TRP A 9 3.27 18.03 16.21
CA TRP A 9 3.94 18.04 17.52
C TRP A 9 4.66 19.36 17.76
N LEU A 10 5.49 19.80 16.82
CA LEU A 10 6.26 21.04 16.91
C LEU A 10 5.38 22.28 17.02
N ARG A 11 4.22 22.27 16.35
CA ARG A 11 3.23 23.34 16.45
C ARG A 11 2.63 23.43 17.86
N ALA A 12 2.11 22.32 18.40
CA ALA A 12 1.56 22.27 19.76
C ALA A 12 2.61 22.70 20.80
N THR A 13 3.83 22.17 20.62
CA THR A 13 5.12 22.77 20.96
C THR A 13 5.15 24.25 21.32
N VAL A 14 5.27 25.01 20.23
CA VAL A 14 5.43 26.45 20.17
C VAL A 14 4.22 27.16 20.74
N GLU A 15 3.02 26.60 20.60
CA GLU A 15 1.77 27.14 21.13
C GLU A 15 1.56 26.91 22.63
N GLY A 16 2.47 26.19 23.31
CA GLY A 16 2.35 25.88 24.74
C GLY A 16 1.23 24.90 25.06
N LYS A 17 0.76 24.14 24.07
CA LYS A 17 -0.26 23.09 24.22
C LYS A 17 0.39 21.73 24.42
N GLU A 18 -0.35 20.81 25.03
CA GLU A 18 0.08 19.42 25.15
C GLU A 18 0.03 18.73 23.77
N PRO A 19 1.17 18.25 23.23
CA PRO A 19 1.19 17.62 21.92
C PRO A 19 0.53 16.25 21.92
N ASN A 20 -0.13 15.89 20.81
CA ASN A 20 -0.63 14.53 20.61
C ASN A 20 0.53 13.51 20.61
N ARG A 21 0.44 12.52 21.51
CA ARG A 21 1.47 11.50 21.74
C ARG A 21 1.24 10.20 20.95
N PHE A 22 0.12 10.06 20.25
CA PHE A 22 -0.19 8.87 19.47
C PHE A 22 0.85 8.64 18.37
N ARG A 23 1.28 7.38 18.21
CA ARG A 23 2.22 6.96 17.16
C ARG A 23 1.52 5.99 16.21
N PRO A 24 1.25 6.41 14.96
CA PRO A 24 0.63 5.54 13.98
C PRO A 24 1.64 4.50 13.49
N LEU A 25 1.15 3.45 12.83
CA LEU A 25 2.02 2.54 12.10
C LEU A 25 2.81 3.33 11.05
N ALA A 26 4.08 2.96 10.82
CA ALA A 26 4.95 3.67 9.87
C ALA A 26 4.35 3.72 8.45
N VAL A 27 3.59 2.69 8.11
CA VAL A 27 2.93 2.49 6.81
C VAL A 27 1.52 3.08 6.75
N ALA A 28 1.02 3.66 7.84
CA ALA A 28 -0.30 4.27 7.84
C ALA A 28 -0.31 5.52 6.93
N PRO A 29 -1.49 5.87 6.39
CA PRO A 29 -1.68 7.17 5.76
C PRO A 29 -1.32 8.31 6.72
N PRO A 30 -1.00 9.51 6.20
CA PRO A 30 -0.95 10.72 7.02
C PRO A 30 -2.24 10.88 7.85
N ALA A 31 -2.15 11.46 9.04
CA ALA A 31 -3.32 11.84 9.81
C ALA A 31 -3.49 13.36 9.83
N ALA A 32 -4.72 13.82 9.89
CA ALA A 32 -5.09 15.17 10.28
C ALA A 32 -4.90 15.27 11.80
N TRP A 33 -3.69 15.60 12.22
CA TRP A 33 -3.33 15.73 13.63
C TRP A 33 -4.09 16.90 14.26
N GLN A 34 -5.00 16.58 15.17
CA GLN A 34 -5.71 17.54 16.00
C GLN A 34 -5.27 17.37 17.47
N ASP A 35 -5.39 18.44 18.25
CA ASP A 35 -5.01 18.48 19.68
C ASP A 35 -5.91 17.58 20.56
N ALA A 36 -6.99 17.03 20.00
CA ALA A 36 -8.02 16.26 20.72
C ALA A 36 -7.71 14.76 20.95
N GLY A 37 -6.52 14.28 20.57
CA GLY A 37 -6.13 12.86 20.74
C GLY A 37 -6.80 11.88 19.76
N GLU A 38 -7.83 12.32 19.02
CA GLU A 38 -8.42 11.56 17.93
C GLU A 38 -7.50 11.49 16.70
N VAL A 39 -7.50 10.34 16.02
CA VAL A 39 -6.67 10.09 14.85
C VAL A 39 -7.57 9.96 13.62
N ALA A 40 -7.69 11.04 12.88
CA ALA A 40 -8.37 11.04 11.59
C ALA A 40 -7.33 10.88 10.47
N TYR A 41 -7.24 9.68 9.87
CA TYR A 41 -6.36 9.49 8.71
C TYR A 41 -6.86 10.28 7.50
N LEU A 42 -5.94 10.98 6.85
CA LEU A 42 -6.15 11.53 5.50
C LEU A 42 -6.20 10.37 4.50
N PRO A 43 -6.79 10.59 3.31
CA PRO A 43 -6.78 9.58 2.25
C PRO A 43 -5.35 9.14 1.92
N ALA A 44 -5.17 7.84 1.76
CA ALA A 44 -3.92 7.22 1.35
C ALA A 44 -3.57 7.61 -0.09
N GLU A 45 -2.30 7.95 -0.31
CA GLU A 45 -1.78 8.30 -1.62
C GLU A 45 -1.44 7.05 -2.46
N VAL A 46 -1.08 7.26 -3.72
CA VAL A 46 -0.68 6.17 -4.63
C VAL A 46 0.42 5.31 -3.99
N ALA A 47 0.26 4.00 -4.10
CA ALA A 47 1.10 2.94 -3.53
C ALA A 47 1.15 2.87 -1.99
N MET A 48 0.48 3.78 -1.26
CA MET A 48 0.31 3.61 0.18
C MET A 48 -0.64 2.44 0.48
N PRO A 49 -0.50 1.79 1.64
CA PRO A 49 -1.43 0.76 2.07
C PRO A 49 -2.84 1.29 2.28
N CYS A 50 -3.80 0.42 2.02
CA CYS A 50 -5.22 0.63 2.30
C CYS A 50 -5.80 -0.58 3.01
N LEU A 51 -6.98 -0.40 3.60
CA LEU A 51 -7.72 -1.48 4.23
C LEU A 51 -8.96 -1.79 3.40
N MET A 52 -9.16 -3.06 3.09
CA MET A 52 -10.42 -3.51 2.51
C MET A 52 -11.56 -3.26 3.52
N PRO A 53 -12.80 -2.99 3.06
CA PRO A 53 -13.91 -2.67 3.97
C PRO A 53 -14.13 -3.71 5.08
N GLU A 54 -13.97 -5.00 4.75
CA GLU A 54 -14.08 -6.11 5.69
C GLU A 54 -12.96 -6.14 6.74
N ASP A 55 -11.79 -5.60 6.42
CA ASP A 55 -10.64 -5.51 7.33
C ASP A 55 -10.70 -4.22 8.16
N ALA A 56 -11.20 -3.14 7.58
CA ALA A 56 -11.28 -1.82 8.19
C ALA A 56 -12.07 -1.81 9.50
N LYS A 57 -13.09 -2.67 9.65
CA LYS A 57 -13.88 -2.81 10.90
C LYS A 57 -13.06 -3.23 12.12
N HIS A 58 -11.87 -3.79 11.92
CA HIS A 58 -10.97 -4.21 12.98
C HIS A 58 -9.99 -3.09 13.39
N PHE A 59 -10.02 -1.95 12.71
CA PHE A 59 -9.19 -0.79 12.98
C PHE A 59 -10.08 0.40 13.39
N ALA A 60 -9.62 1.19 14.35
CA ALA A 60 -10.38 2.33 14.88
C ALA A 60 -10.66 3.43 13.83
N ALA A 61 -9.89 3.45 12.74
CA ALA A 61 -10.10 4.30 11.58
C ALA A 61 -9.64 3.56 10.31
N GLY A 62 -10.48 3.55 9.27
CA GLY A 62 -10.18 2.85 8.01
C GLY A 62 -9.19 3.62 7.13
N TRP A 63 -8.24 2.92 6.51
CA TRP A 63 -7.32 3.51 5.54
C TRP A 63 -7.96 3.47 4.15
N GLN A 64 -8.47 4.62 3.70
CA GLN A 64 -9.17 4.75 2.43
C GLN A 64 -8.27 5.40 1.38
N CYS A 65 -8.44 4.98 0.13
CA CYS A 65 -7.67 5.52 -1.00
C CYS A 65 -8.16 6.89 -1.45
N GLY A 66 -7.22 7.78 -1.74
CA GLY A 66 -7.46 9.10 -2.33
C GLY A 66 -6.99 9.20 -3.78
N GLY A 67 -7.02 10.41 -4.34
CA GLY A 67 -6.36 10.72 -5.61
C GLY A 67 -6.83 9.92 -6.83
N GLY A 68 -8.05 9.38 -6.81
CA GLY A 68 -8.59 8.53 -7.89
C GLY A 68 -8.01 7.12 -7.93
N THR A 69 -7.37 6.68 -6.86
CA THR A 69 -6.86 5.30 -6.71
C THR A 69 -7.92 4.37 -6.13
N VAL A 70 -7.74 3.07 -6.35
CA VAL A 70 -8.59 2.00 -5.85
C VAL A 70 -7.78 1.12 -4.90
N CYS A 71 -8.40 0.66 -3.82
CA CYS A 71 -7.76 -0.26 -2.90
C CYS A 71 -7.66 -1.65 -3.55
N THR A 72 -6.46 -2.01 -4.02
CA THR A 72 -6.20 -3.25 -4.74
C THR A 72 -5.47 -4.23 -3.85
N VAL A 73 -6.04 -5.42 -3.69
CA VAL A 73 -5.42 -6.53 -2.95
C VAL A 73 -4.27 -7.11 -3.77
N LEU A 74 -3.08 -7.13 -3.17
CA LEU A 74 -1.86 -7.66 -3.77
C LEU A 74 -1.55 -9.08 -3.32
N ALA A 75 -1.80 -9.36 -2.04
CA ALA A 75 -1.61 -10.69 -1.48
C ALA A 75 -2.57 -10.95 -0.31
N THR A 76 -2.97 -12.21 -0.18
CA THR A 76 -3.45 -12.78 1.09
C THR A 76 -2.33 -13.60 1.72
N ALA A 77 -2.38 -13.83 3.03
CA ALA A 77 -1.43 -14.71 3.71
C ALA A 77 -2.16 -15.64 4.67
N SER A 78 -1.71 -16.89 4.74
CA SER A 78 -2.30 -17.90 5.62
C SER A 78 -2.18 -17.47 7.09
N GLY A 79 -3.29 -17.54 7.84
CA GLY A 79 -3.32 -17.13 9.25
C GLY A 79 -3.34 -15.62 9.50
N VAL A 80 -3.26 -14.79 8.45
CA VAL A 80 -3.37 -13.33 8.54
C VAL A 80 -4.75 -12.91 8.05
N ARG A 81 -5.52 -12.23 8.91
CA ARG A 81 -6.87 -11.77 8.53
C ARG A 81 -6.83 -10.63 7.53
N THR A 82 -5.96 -9.64 7.78
CA THR A 82 -5.85 -8.45 6.94
C THR A 82 -5.16 -8.77 5.62
N LYS A 83 -5.75 -8.31 4.53
CA LYS A 83 -5.16 -8.44 3.20
C LYS A 83 -4.04 -7.42 3.01
N LEU A 84 -2.97 -7.81 2.30
CA LEU A 84 -1.98 -6.84 1.84
C LEU A 84 -2.58 -6.12 0.63
N ALA A 85 -3.00 -4.87 0.84
CA ALA A 85 -3.60 -4.03 -0.20
C ALA A 85 -2.92 -2.67 -0.29
N GLN A 86 -2.95 -2.08 -1.49
CA GLN A 86 -2.38 -0.76 -1.77
C GLN A 86 -3.35 0.07 -2.59
N CYS A 87 -3.26 1.39 -2.45
CA CYS A 87 -3.96 2.35 -3.28
C CYS A 87 -3.30 2.46 -4.65
N LEU A 88 -3.88 1.81 -5.64
CA LEU A 88 -3.31 1.70 -6.97
C LEU A 88 -4.17 2.41 -8.01
N LEU A 89 -3.56 2.78 -9.14
CA LEU A 89 -4.30 3.35 -10.24
C LEU A 89 -5.29 2.31 -10.80
N PRO A 90 -6.47 2.73 -11.28
CA PRO A 90 -7.36 1.84 -12.00
C PRO A 90 -6.65 1.14 -13.16
N LYS A 91 -7.06 -0.09 -13.48
CA LYS A 91 -6.45 -0.96 -14.50
C LYS A 91 -6.30 -0.28 -15.87
N ASP A 92 -7.23 0.60 -16.21
CA ASP A 92 -7.34 1.34 -17.46
C ASP A 92 -6.76 2.77 -17.39
N SER A 93 -6.06 3.11 -16.30
CA SER A 93 -5.48 4.44 -16.13
C SER A 93 -4.38 4.73 -17.15
N GLU A 94 -4.48 5.86 -17.84
CA GLU A 94 -3.42 6.38 -18.72
C GLU A 94 -2.19 6.88 -17.95
N LYS A 95 -2.32 7.08 -16.62
CA LYS A 95 -1.24 7.58 -15.74
C LYS A 95 -0.32 6.48 -15.23
N MET A 96 -0.44 5.27 -15.77
CA MET A 96 0.30 4.10 -15.33
C MET A 96 1.81 4.27 -15.52
N PHE A 97 2.61 3.80 -14.55
CA PHE A 97 4.07 4.03 -14.48
C PHE A 97 4.86 2.76 -14.14
N SER A 98 6.15 2.73 -14.49
CA SER A 98 7.07 1.63 -14.12
C SER A 98 7.28 1.58 -12.61
N GLY A 99 7.28 0.39 -12.01
CA GLY A 99 7.27 0.23 -10.56
C GLY A 99 5.89 -0.07 -9.97
N HIS A 100 4.83 0.05 -10.77
CA HIS A 100 3.49 -0.28 -10.31
C HIS A 100 3.32 -1.79 -10.10
N PRO A 101 2.70 -2.25 -9.00
CA PRO A 101 2.35 -3.66 -8.86
C PRO A 101 1.40 -4.10 -9.99
N CYS A 102 1.47 -5.35 -10.40
CA CYS A 102 0.71 -5.85 -11.55
C CYS A 102 0.05 -7.21 -11.35
N LEU A 103 0.38 -7.94 -10.28
CA LEU A 103 -0.12 -9.26 -9.95
C LEU A 103 -0.83 -9.28 -8.61
N THR A 104 -1.78 -10.21 -8.49
CA THR A 104 -2.38 -10.62 -7.23
C THR A 104 -2.01 -12.06 -6.92
N GLY A 105 -2.07 -12.45 -5.65
CA GLY A 105 -1.74 -13.81 -5.25
C GLY A 105 -2.02 -14.12 -3.80
N SER A 106 -1.50 -15.26 -3.36
CA SER A 106 -1.60 -15.73 -1.98
C SER A 106 -0.26 -16.24 -1.48
N ILE A 107 0.01 -16.04 -0.19
CA ILE A 107 1.19 -16.50 0.51
C ILE A 107 0.79 -17.69 1.37
N ALA A 108 1.37 -18.85 1.06
CA ALA A 108 1.34 -20.02 1.91
C ALA A 108 2.58 -19.97 2.82
N SER A 109 2.34 -19.77 4.11
CA SER A 109 3.42 -19.73 5.08
C SER A 109 3.84 -21.13 5.53
N ASP A 110 5.13 -21.33 5.71
CA ASP A 110 5.71 -22.57 6.24
C ASP A 110 6.22 -22.32 7.68
N PRO A 111 5.47 -22.72 8.73
CA PRO A 111 5.88 -22.49 10.11
C PRO A 111 7.20 -23.18 10.49
N ALA A 112 7.53 -24.29 9.83
CA ALA A 112 8.77 -25.02 10.07
C ALA A 112 9.96 -24.37 9.34
N GLN A 113 9.71 -23.65 8.25
CA GLN A 113 10.71 -22.91 7.49
C GLN A 113 10.17 -21.52 7.08
N PRO A 114 10.08 -20.54 8.01
CA PRO A 114 9.47 -19.23 7.72
C PRO A 114 10.16 -18.42 6.62
N PHE A 115 11.39 -18.78 6.27
CA PHE A 115 12.15 -18.19 5.17
C PHE A 115 11.74 -18.75 3.79
N ASN A 116 10.89 -19.79 3.76
CA ASN A 116 10.50 -20.54 2.57
C ASN A 116 9.00 -20.40 2.24
N ASP A 117 8.38 -19.31 2.69
CA ASP A 117 7.02 -18.94 2.32
C ASP A 117 6.86 -18.93 0.78
N ARG A 118 5.72 -19.45 0.31
CA ARG A 118 5.45 -19.61 -1.12
C ARG A 118 4.37 -18.64 -1.58
N TYR A 119 4.70 -17.86 -2.60
CA TYR A 119 3.72 -16.99 -3.26
C TYR A 119 3.19 -17.64 -4.54
N SER A 120 1.88 -17.78 -4.62
CA SER A 120 1.18 -18.25 -5.82
C SER A 120 0.41 -17.11 -6.45
N VAL A 121 0.69 -16.84 -7.73
CA VAL A 121 -0.01 -15.82 -8.52
C VAL A 121 -1.43 -16.31 -8.82
N SER A 122 -2.42 -15.49 -8.48
CA SER A 122 -3.83 -15.74 -8.76
C SER A 122 -4.40 -14.87 -9.88
N GLY A 123 -3.71 -13.79 -10.26
CA GLY A 123 -4.18 -12.91 -11.32
C GLY A 123 -3.21 -11.80 -11.68
N GLN A 124 -3.52 -11.12 -12.78
CA GLN A 124 -2.81 -9.95 -13.28
C GLN A 124 -3.83 -8.82 -13.51
N PHE A 125 -3.56 -7.64 -12.98
CA PHE A 125 -4.47 -6.49 -13.04
C PHE A 125 -3.89 -5.28 -13.77
N ALA A 126 -2.59 -5.28 -14.09
CA ALA A 126 -1.94 -4.23 -14.87
C ALA A 126 -0.85 -4.82 -15.79
N ALA A 127 -0.32 -4.00 -16.71
CA ALA A 127 0.85 -4.31 -17.53
C ALA A 127 0.72 -5.58 -18.39
N PHE A 128 -0.36 -5.65 -19.19
CA PHE A 128 -0.78 -6.82 -19.97
C PHE A 128 -0.01 -7.06 -21.27
N ALA A 129 1.04 -6.29 -21.56
CA ALA A 129 1.82 -6.57 -22.75
C ALA A 129 2.44 -7.98 -22.67
N THR A 130 2.25 -8.75 -23.75
CA THR A 130 2.68 -10.15 -23.85
C THR A 130 4.17 -10.27 -24.15
N ASP A 131 4.73 -9.31 -24.87
CA ASP A 131 6.12 -9.33 -25.31
C ASP A 131 7.00 -8.42 -24.46
N ILE A 132 8.12 -8.96 -24.00
CA ILE A 132 9.13 -8.19 -23.28
C ILE A 132 9.84 -7.28 -24.27
N SER A 133 9.53 -5.99 -24.23
CA SER A 133 10.24 -4.97 -25.00
C SER A 133 10.63 -3.79 -24.11
N ARG A 134 11.50 -2.93 -24.63
CA ARG A 134 11.89 -1.70 -23.93
C ARG A 134 10.72 -0.72 -23.79
N THR A 135 9.74 -0.77 -24.67
CA THR A 135 8.66 0.22 -24.75
C THR A 135 7.33 -0.31 -24.23
N ALA A 136 7.11 -1.62 -24.30
CA ALA A 136 5.88 -2.25 -23.87
C ALA A 136 5.79 -2.29 -22.33
N TYR A 137 4.62 -1.93 -21.82
CA TYR A 137 4.35 -1.94 -20.38
C TYR A 137 4.02 -3.37 -19.92
N THR A 138 5.05 -4.08 -19.45
CA THR A 138 5.02 -5.53 -19.17
C THR A 138 5.11 -5.81 -17.68
N CYS A 139 4.43 -6.86 -17.21
CA CYS A 139 4.50 -7.29 -15.83
C CYS A 139 5.68 -8.26 -15.62
N ARG A 140 6.56 -7.96 -14.65
CA ARG A 140 7.65 -8.86 -14.25
C ARG A 140 7.21 -9.72 -13.07
N PRO A 141 7.63 -10.99 -13.01
CA PRO A 141 7.25 -11.88 -11.92
C PRO A 141 7.79 -11.39 -10.57
N PRO A 142 7.14 -11.75 -9.45
CA PRO A 142 7.62 -11.46 -8.10
C PRO A 142 9.02 -12.04 -7.87
N LYS A 143 9.89 -11.31 -7.16
CA LYS A 143 11.27 -11.74 -6.88
C LYS A 143 11.68 -11.36 -5.45
N ILE A 144 12.63 -12.12 -4.88
CA ILE A 144 13.29 -11.83 -3.58
C ILE A 144 12.27 -11.65 -2.44
N GLY A 145 11.22 -12.48 -2.42
CA GLY A 145 10.21 -12.45 -1.35
C GLY A 145 9.23 -11.28 -1.39
N VAL A 146 9.27 -10.40 -2.40
CA VAL A 146 8.28 -9.34 -2.59
C VAL A 146 7.13 -9.85 -3.48
N PRO A 147 5.87 -9.86 -3.01
CA PRO A 147 4.71 -10.30 -3.79
C PRO A 147 4.32 -9.28 -4.87
N ALA A 148 3.26 -9.57 -5.64
CA ALA A 148 2.59 -8.66 -6.58
C ALA A 148 3.30 -8.35 -7.91
N GLY A 149 4.56 -8.77 -8.09
CA GLY A 149 5.31 -8.44 -9.31
C GLY A 149 5.45 -6.93 -9.51
N ILE A 150 6.16 -6.52 -10.56
CA ILE A 150 6.37 -5.11 -10.85
C ILE A 150 6.27 -4.87 -12.35
N ALA A 151 5.45 -3.90 -12.72
CA ALA A 151 5.34 -3.45 -14.08
C ALA A 151 6.58 -2.66 -14.50
N TYR A 152 7.01 -2.89 -15.74
CA TYR A 152 8.20 -2.28 -16.32
C TYR A 152 7.93 -1.87 -17.76
N ARG A 153 8.27 -0.62 -18.07
CA ARG A 153 8.71 -0.13 -19.37
C ARG A 153 10.04 0.60 -19.19
N GLY A 154 10.92 0.53 -20.18
CA GLY A 154 12.17 1.25 -20.15
C GLY A 154 11.93 2.76 -20.09
N CYS A 155 12.73 3.46 -19.29
CA CYS A 155 12.71 4.92 -19.27
C CYS A 155 13.12 5.43 -20.66
N ASN A 156 12.31 6.33 -21.19
CA ASN A 156 12.49 6.99 -22.48
C ASN A 156 12.71 8.50 -22.36
N ASP A 157 12.76 9.01 -21.11
CA ASP A 157 13.00 10.40 -20.73
C ASP A 157 14.15 10.48 -19.73
#